data_AF-G5A434-F1
#
_entry.id   AF-G5A434-F1
#
_cell.length_a   1.000
_cell.length_b   1.000
_cell.length_c   1.000
_cell.angle_alpha   90.00
_cell.angle_beta   90.00
_cell.angle_gamma   90.00
#
_symmetry.space_group_name_H-M   'P 1'
#
loop_
_entity.id
_entity.type
_entity.pdbx_description
1 polymer ?
#
loop_
_entity_poly.entity_id
_entity_poly.type
_entity_poly.pdbx_seq_one_letter_code
_entity_poly.pdbx_strand_id
1 'polypeptide(L)' 'KFPILAALARKWLGCIATSVPSERAFSKSGNVVTSKRCSLDPETVRDILFVGENY' A
#
# COMPACT_ATOMS: atom_id res chain seq x y z
N LYS A 1 -15.35 -27.98 -8.91
CA LYS A 1 -14.74 -26.88 -8.10
C LYS A 1 -13.25 -27.20 -7.95
N PHE A 2 -12.32 -26.31 -8.33
CA PHE A 2 -10.87 -26.59 -8.33
C PHE A 2 -10.17 -25.81 -7.21
N PRO A 3 -10.13 -26.32 -5.97
CA PRO A 3 -9.59 -25.57 -4.82
C PRO A 3 -8.10 -25.24 -4.96
N ILE A 4 -7.30 -26.17 -5.50
CA ILE A 4 -5.85 -26.00 -5.70
C ILE A 4 -5.58 -24.98 -6.81
N LEU A 5 -6.23 -25.14 -7.96
CA LEU A 5 -6.08 -24.23 -9.10
C LEU A 5 -6.56 -22.82 -8.75
N ALA A 6 -7.65 -22.70 -7.97
CA ALA A 6 -8.16 -21.40 -7.53
C ALA A 6 -7.18 -20.70 -6.55
N ALA A 7 -6.48 -21.44 -5.69
CA ALA A 7 -5.46 -20.87 -4.82
C ALA A 7 -4.25 -20.38 -5.62
N LEU A 8 -3.81 -21.14 -6.62
CA LEU A 8 -2.73 -20.72 -7.53
C LEU A 8 -3.16 -19.49 -8.35
N ALA A 9 -4.31 -19.52 -9.00
CA ALA A 9 -4.81 -18.41 -9.81
C ALA A 9 -4.87 -17.10 -9.00
N ARG A 10 -5.36 -17.13 -7.76
CA ARG A 10 -5.35 -15.94 -6.89
C ARG A 10 -3.94 -15.45 -6.57
N LYS A 11 -3.00 -16.36 -6.28
CA LYS A 11 -1.62 -15.99 -5.96
C LYS A 11 -0.89 -15.38 -7.15
N TRP A 12 -1.05 -15.95 -8.34
CA TRP A 12 -0.28 -15.56 -9.53
C TRP A 12 -0.95 -14.45 -10.33
N LEU A 13 -2.28 -14.41 -10.39
CA LEU A 13 -3.04 -13.42 -11.18
C LEU A 13 -3.64 -12.30 -10.33
N GLY A 14 -3.66 -12.45 -9.00
CA GLY A 14 -4.14 -11.40 -8.09
C GLY A 14 -3.10 -10.30 -7.80
N CYS A 15 -1.84 -10.52 -8.19
CA CYS A 15 -0.80 -9.48 -8.08
C CYS A 15 -0.99 -8.46 -9.20
N ILE A 16 -1.08 -7.18 -8.83
CA ILE A 16 -1.12 -6.09 -9.81
C ILE A 16 0.27 -6.00 -10.45
N ALA A 17 0.34 -6.08 -11.78
CA ALA A 17 1.60 -6.06 -12.53
C ALA A 17 2.29 -4.68 -12.57
N THR A 18 1.76 -3.70 -11.84
CA THR A 18 2.21 -2.31 -11.87
C THR A 18 2.43 -1.78 -10.46
N SER A 19 3.40 -0.87 -10.33
CA SER A 19 3.69 -0.13 -9.09
C SER A 19 2.67 0.95 -8.76
N VAL A 20 1.68 1.19 -9.64
CA VAL A 20 0.70 2.26 -9.56
C VAL A 20 -0.02 2.36 -8.20
N PRO A 21 -0.41 1.25 -7.53
CA PRO A 21 -1.02 1.33 -6.20
C PRO A 21 -0.06 1.91 -5.16
N SER A 22 1.20 1.46 -5.19
CA SER A 22 2.25 1.95 -4.30
C SER A 22 2.59 3.42 -4.59
N GLU A 23 2.73 3.79 -5.86
CA GLU A 23 3.00 5.18 -6.27
C GLU A 23 1.87 6.13 -5.85
N ARG A 24 0.61 5.69 -5.95
CA ARG A 24 -0.55 6.44 -5.46
C ARG A 24 -0.51 6.63 -3.95
N ALA A 25 -0.21 5.58 -3.19
CA ALA A 25 -0.06 5.66 -1.75
C ALA A 25 1.04 6.66 -1.37
N PHE A 26 2.23 6.55 -1.99
CA PHE A 26 3.35 7.46 -1.76
C PHE A 26 3.07 8.91 -2.18
N SER A 27 2.35 9.13 -3.28
CA SER A 27 1.95 10.46 -3.71
C SER A 27 1.04 11.14 -2.67
N LYS A 28 0.08 10.39 -2.09
CA LYS A 28 -0.75 10.89 -0.98
C LYS A 28 0.06 11.08 0.31
N SER A 29 1.06 10.23 0.56
CA SER A 29 1.97 10.35 1.71
C SER A 29 2.74 11.67 1.75
N GLY A 30 2.92 12.34 0.60
CA GLY A 30 3.57 13.66 0.52
C GLY A 30 2.89 14.74 1.37
N ASN A 31 1.61 14.55 1.74
CA ASN A 31 0.90 15.45 2.66
C ASN A 31 1.13 15.10 4.15
N VAL A 32 1.50 13.85 4.46
CA VAL A 32 1.79 13.36 5.82
C VAL A 32 3.24 13.66 6.19
N VAL A 33 4.17 13.30 5.30
CA VAL A 33 5.60 13.60 5.44
C VAL A 33 5.93 14.78 4.53
N THR A 34 5.66 15.99 5.02
CA THR A 34 6.06 17.23 4.34
C THR A 34 7.42 17.69 4.84
N SER A 35 8.13 18.54 4.08
CA SER A 35 9.40 19.13 4.55
C SER A 35 9.30 19.89 5.88
N LYS A 36 8.09 20.27 6.31
CA LYS A 36 7.83 20.91 7.62
C LYS A 36 7.37 19.93 8.71
N ARG A 37 7.05 18.67 8.37
CA ARG A 37 6.60 17.60 9.30
C ARG A 37 7.40 16.31 9.08
N CYS A 38 8.72 16.43 8.96
CA CYS A 38 9.63 15.30 8.71
C CYS A 38 10.18 14.63 9.97
N SER A 39 9.83 15.11 11.18
CA SER A 39 10.30 14.57 12.46
C SER A 39 9.32 13.54 13.08
N LEU A 40 8.53 12.86 12.25
CA LEU A 40 7.65 11.78 12.69
C LEU A 40 8.43 10.47 12.77
N ASP A 41 8.10 9.63 13.74
CA ASP A 41 8.65 8.29 13.80
C ASP A 41 8.21 7.47 12.56
N PRO A 42 9.10 6.70 11.92
CA PRO A 42 8.78 5.94 10.71
C PRO A 42 7.60 4.97 10.88
N GLU A 43 7.42 4.40 12.08
CA GLU A 43 6.30 3.48 12.35
C GLU A 43 4.99 4.26 12.43
N THR A 44 5.00 5.46 13.03
CA THR A 44 3.83 6.34 13.03
C THR A 44 3.42 6.77 11.62
N VAL A 45 4.39 7.04 10.74
CA VAL A 45 4.12 7.34 9.33
C VAL A 45 3.47 6.13 8.63
N ARG A 46 3.98 4.92 8.87
CA ARG A 46 3.40 3.69 8.29
C ARG A 46 1.94 3.51 8.72
N ASP A 47 1.64 3.69 9.99
CA ASP A 47 0.28 3.50 10.52
C ASP A 47 -0.72 4.51 9.92
N ILE A 48 -0.31 5.78 9.81
CA ILE A 48 -1.14 6.82 9.20
C ILE A 48 -1.43 6.50 7.72
N LEU A 49 -0.41 6.03 6.99
CA LEU A 49 -0.58 5.65 5.58
C LEU A 49 -1.46 4.41 5.42
N PHE A 50 -1.31 3.42 6.29
CA PHE A 50 -2.14 2.24 6.29
C PHE A 50 -3.62 2.60 6.51
N VAL A 51 -3.91 3.42 7.53
CA VAL A 51 -5.29 3.87 7.81
C VAL A 51 -5.82 4.71 6.65
N GLY A 52 -5.03 5.63 6.09
CA GLY A 52 -5.48 6.51 5.00
C GLY A 52 -5.77 5.82 3.67
N GLU A 53 -5.12 4.70 3.37
CA GLU A 53 -5.37 3.92 2.13
C GLU A 53 -6.46 2.84 2.30
N ASN A 54 -6.81 2.46 3.53
CA ASN A 54 -7.72 1.33 3.82
C ASN A 54 -9.03 1.73 4.53
N TYR A 55 -9.34 3.02 4.61
CA TYR A 55 -10.64 3.54 5.07
C TYR A 55 -11.56 3.84 3.88
#